data_AF-A0A2V2FTY2-F1
#
_entry.id   AF-A0A2V2FTY2-F1
#
_cell.length_a   1.000
_cell.length_b   1.000
_cell.length_c   1.000
_cell.angle_alpha   90.00
_cell.angle_beta   90.00
_cell.angle_gamma   90.00
#
_symmetry.space_group_name_H-M   'P 1'
#
loop_
_entity.id
_entity.type
_entity.pdbx_description
1 polymer ?
#
loop_
_entity_poly.entity_id
_entity_poly.type
_entity_poly.pdbx_seq_one_letter_code
_entity_poly.pdbx_strand_id
1 'polypeptide(L)'
;MFTIQTGCIEVSRERLNGKAANSAWRAALVVALVVMMSMLTIACSPSPLQEKLEMTGEQLRDLEKYLLAETGIVLVDAVPSENPIVEDIGEGFLAYDVQTDGGQTCLLIIDDENKSLVAILDENDSMINGLIDQGVLPTYFAERYD
;
A
#
# COMPACT_ATOMS: atom_id res chain seq x y z
N MET A 1 -6.77 -65.60 -9.32
CA MET A 1 -8.23 -65.73 -9.12
C MET A 1 -8.47 -65.56 -7.64
N PHE A 2 -8.77 -64.33 -7.21
CA PHE A 2 -8.90 -64.00 -5.79
C PHE A 2 -10.38 -63.79 -5.47
N THR A 3 -10.93 -64.72 -4.70
CA THR A 3 -12.28 -64.68 -4.16
C THR A 3 -12.25 -63.80 -2.91
N ILE A 4 -13.01 -62.70 -2.90
CA ILE A 4 -13.24 -61.91 -1.68
C ILE A 4 -14.68 -62.15 -1.25
N GLN A 5 -14.82 -62.89 -0.16
CA GLN A 5 -16.07 -63.16 0.52
C GLN A 5 -16.42 -61.92 1.36
N THR A 6 -17.33 -61.08 0.87
CA THR A 6 -17.83 -59.92 1.62
C THR A 6 -19.13 -60.32 2.32
N GLY A 7 -19.08 -60.35 3.65
CA GLY A 7 -20.23 -60.56 4.50
C GLY A 7 -21.30 -59.49 4.29
N CYS A 8 -22.56 -59.91 4.35
CA CYS A 8 -23.72 -59.03 4.35
C CYS A 8 -23.62 -58.01 5.49
N ILE A 9 -23.69 -56.73 5.15
CA ILE A 9 -24.03 -55.66 6.10
C ILE A 9 -25.44 -55.20 5.72
N GLU A 10 -26.42 -55.64 6.51
CA GLU A 10 -27.78 -55.10 6.47
C GLU A 10 -27.75 -53.64 6.94
N VAL A 11 -27.97 -52.70 6.02
CA VAL A 11 -28.15 -51.29 6.34
C VAL A 11 -29.64 -51.05 6.62
N SER A 12 -30.01 -51.07 7.90
CA SER A 12 -31.32 -50.61 8.36
C SER A 12 -31.53 -49.15 7.98
N ARG A 13 -32.51 -48.90 7.12
CA ARG A 13 -32.90 -47.58 6.63
C ARG A 13 -33.74 -46.87 7.68
N GLU A 14 -33.11 -46.22 8.65
CA GLU A 14 -33.81 -45.27 9.52
C GLU A 14 -34.28 -44.07 8.68
N ARG A 15 -35.60 -43.89 8.61
CA ARG A 15 -36.25 -42.71 8.05
C ARG A 15 -35.88 -41.50 8.91
N LEU A 16 -34.91 -40.70 8.45
CA LEU A 16 -34.66 -39.39 9.04
C LEU A 16 -35.77 -38.42 8.66
N ASN A 17 -36.49 -37.98 9.70
CA ASN A 17 -37.55 -36.98 9.70
C ASN A 17 -37.14 -35.69 8.96
N GLY A 18 -37.88 -35.33 7.91
CA GLY A 18 -37.67 -34.19 7.01
C GLY A 18 -37.94 -32.80 7.60
N LYS A 19 -37.68 -32.57 8.90
CA LYS A 19 -37.82 -31.26 9.54
C LYS A 19 -36.49 -30.64 9.99
N ALA A 20 -35.46 -31.45 10.25
CA ALA A 20 -34.13 -30.98 10.67
C ALA A 20 -33.24 -30.55 9.48
N ALA A 21 -33.51 -31.07 8.28
CA ALA A 21 -32.74 -30.74 7.08
C ALA A 21 -32.81 -29.25 6.76
N ASN A 22 -33.95 -28.60 7.02
CA ASN A 22 -34.23 -27.24 6.55
C ASN A 22 -33.61 -26.13 7.41
N SER A 23 -33.27 -26.42 8.67
CA SER A 23 -32.62 -25.47 9.58
C SER A 23 -31.10 -25.57 9.51
N ALA A 24 -30.57 -26.77 9.28
CA ALA A 24 -29.13 -27.03 9.23
C ALA A 24 -28.44 -26.31 8.06
N TRP A 25 -29.04 -26.31 6.86
CA TRP A 25 -28.46 -25.60 5.71
C TRP A 25 -28.52 -24.08 5.87
N ARG A 26 -29.55 -23.54 6.53
CA ARG A 26 -29.67 -22.11 6.82
C ARG A 26 -28.63 -21.66 7.85
N ALA A 27 -28.42 -22.46 8.89
CA ALA A 27 -27.36 -22.21 9.88
C ALA A 27 -25.96 -22.28 9.25
N ALA A 28 -25.71 -23.28 8.39
CA ALA A 28 -24.45 -23.39 7.66
C ALA A 28 -24.17 -22.19 6.73
N LEU A 29 -25.21 -21.67 6.07
CA LEU A 29 -25.07 -20.51 5.18
C LEU A 29 -24.81 -19.21 5.95
N VAL A 30 -25.43 -19.03 7.13
CA VAL A 30 -25.15 -17.89 8.02
C VAL A 30 -23.74 -17.97 8.59
N VAL A 31 -23.27 -19.15 9.02
CA VAL A 31 -21.90 -19.34 9.49
C VAL A 31 -20.90 -19.09 8.37
N ALA A 32 -21.15 -19.57 7.16
CA ALA A 32 -20.30 -19.29 6.00
C ALA A 32 -20.25 -17.78 5.67
N LEU A 33 -21.37 -17.06 5.77
CA LEU A 33 -21.43 -15.62 5.55
C LEU A 33 -20.67 -14.83 6.64
N VAL A 34 -20.82 -15.24 7.91
CA VAL A 34 -20.09 -14.63 9.04
C VAL A 34 -18.59 -14.88 8.90
N VAL A 35 -18.17 -16.10 8.54
CA VAL A 35 -16.75 -16.41 8.28
C VAL A 35 -16.22 -15.64 7.07
N MET A 36 -17.01 -15.48 6.01
CA MET A 36 -16.63 -14.72 4.82
C MET A 36 -16.54 -13.21 5.13
N MET A 37 -17.40 -12.67 6.00
CA MET A 37 -17.29 -11.29 6.49
C MET A 37 -16.13 -11.11 7.49
N SER A 38 -15.80 -12.12 8.31
CA SER A 38 -14.63 -12.08 9.20
C SER A 38 -13.30 -12.12 8.44
N MET A 39 -13.28 -12.68 7.23
CA MET A 39 -12.11 -12.63 6.34
C MET A 39 -11.95 -11.29 5.60
N LEU A 40 -13.02 -10.48 5.52
CA LEU A 40 -13.00 -9.19 4.80
C LEU A 40 -12.46 -8.03 5.66
N THR A 41 -12.27 -8.23 6.97
CA THR A 41 -11.78 -7.21 7.91
C THR A 41 -10.36 -7.44 8.39
N ILE A 42 -9.52 -8.17 7.64
CA ILE A 42 -8.07 -7.96 7.74
C ILE A 42 -7.80 -6.65 7.01
N ALA A 43 -8.20 -5.54 7.64
CA ALA A 43 -7.68 -4.24 7.31
C ALA A 43 -6.17 -4.37 7.47
N CYS A 44 -5.44 -4.44 6.36
CA CYS A 44 -4.02 -4.14 6.36
C CYS A 44 -3.91 -2.78 7.03
N SER A 45 -3.49 -2.77 8.29
CA SER A 45 -3.13 -1.55 8.99
C SER A 45 -2.16 -0.80 8.08
N PRO A 46 -2.41 0.50 7.80
CA PRO A 46 -1.55 1.27 6.92
C PRO A 46 -0.12 1.22 7.44
N SER A 47 0.85 1.12 6.53
CA SER A 47 2.25 1.19 6.96
C SER A 47 2.53 2.59 7.56
N PRO A 48 3.51 2.74 8.46
CA PRO A 48 3.87 4.05 9.00
C PRO A 48 4.17 5.07 7.89
N LEU A 49 4.87 4.66 6.83
CA LEU A 49 5.12 5.49 5.65
C LEU A 49 3.84 5.91 4.92
N GLN A 50 2.86 5.00 4.83
CA GLN A 50 1.58 5.30 4.19
C GLN A 50 0.82 6.41 4.92
N GLU A 51 0.82 6.37 6.25
CA GLU A 51 0.18 7.40 7.07
C GLU A 51 0.91 8.74 6.95
N LYS A 52 2.25 8.73 6.98
CA LYS A 52 3.05 9.95 6.94
C LYS A 52 3.03 10.67 5.60
N LEU A 53 2.98 9.93 4.50
CA LEU A 53 2.90 10.48 3.14
C LEU A 53 1.45 10.73 2.69
N GLU A 54 0.47 10.44 3.56
CA GLU A 54 -0.97 10.54 3.27
C GLU A 54 -1.37 9.80 1.97
N MET A 55 -0.74 8.67 1.71
CA MET A 55 -0.95 7.87 0.49
C MET A 55 -1.90 6.70 0.75
N THR A 56 -2.51 6.19 -0.31
CA THR A 56 -3.06 4.83 -0.31
C THR A 56 -1.92 3.81 -0.37
N GLY A 57 -2.16 2.58 0.09
CA GLY A 57 -1.15 1.52 0.02
C GLY A 57 -0.76 1.16 -1.43
N GLU A 58 -1.64 1.40 -2.40
CA GLU A 58 -1.31 1.24 -3.83
C GLU A 58 -0.36 2.33 -4.32
N GLN A 59 -0.67 3.61 -4.01
CA GLN A 59 0.19 4.74 -4.34
C GLN A 59 1.59 4.62 -3.75
N LEU A 60 1.69 4.27 -2.46
CA LEU A 60 2.99 4.06 -1.81
C LEU A 60 3.78 2.94 -2.49
N ARG A 61 3.13 1.81 -2.78
CA ARG A 61 3.80 0.68 -3.42
C ARG A 61 4.30 1.02 -4.82
N ASP A 62 3.56 1.82 -5.57
CA ASP A 62 3.96 2.20 -6.92
C ASP A 62 5.08 3.25 -6.89
N LEU A 63 5.06 4.17 -5.92
CA LEU A 63 6.18 5.08 -5.62
C LEU A 63 7.45 4.29 -5.25
N GLU A 64 7.36 3.36 -4.29
CA GLU A 64 8.50 2.54 -3.84
C GLU A 64 9.09 1.72 -4.98
N LYS A 65 8.25 1.12 -5.83
CA LYS A 65 8.71 0.40 -7.02
C LYS A 65 9.44 1.31 -7.99
N TYR A 66 8.91 2.50 -8.24
CA TYR A 66 9.53 3.47 -9.14
C TYR A 66 10.89 3.91 -8.61
N LEU A 67 10.97 4.31 -7.33
CA LEU A 67 12.22 4.73 -6.70
C LEU A 67 13.26 3.61 -6.70
N LEU A 68 12.85 2.39 -6.34
CA LEU A 68 13.75 1.25 -6.38
C LEU A 68 14.27 0.94 -7.79
N ALA A 69 13.41 1.06 -8.82
CA ALA A 69 13.79 0.77 -10.20
C ALA A 69 14.69 1.85 -10.81
N GLU A 70 14.40 3.12 -10.56
CA GLU A 70 15.05 4.24 -11.24
C GLU A 70 16.26 4.79 -10.47
N THR A 71 16.22 4.75 -9.14
CA THR A 71 17.28 5.32 -8.28
C THR A 71 17.94 4.30 -7.38
N GLY A 72 17.34 3.12 -7.20
CA GLY A 72 17.79 2.12 -6.24
C GLY A 72 17.48 2.47 -4.78
N ILE A 73 16.67 3.51 -4.53
CA ILE A 73 16.35 4.00 -3.19
C ILE A 73 15.19 3.20 -2.60
N VAL A 74 15.38 2.75 -1.36
CA VAL A 74 14.32 2.18 -0.52
C VAL A 74 14.01 3.16 0.61
N LEU A 75 12.74 3.57 0.71
CA LEU A 75 12.28 4.47 1.76
C LEU A 75 12.05 3.69 3.06
N VAL A 76 12.51 4.25 4.18
CA VAL A 76 12.35 3.67 5.53
C VAL A 76 11.44 4.53 6.37
N ASP A 77 11.65 5.85 6.33
CA ASP A 77 10.84 6.81 7.04
C ASP A 77 10.67 8.10 6.25
N ALA A 78 9.65 8.88 6.60
CA ALA A 78 9.38 10.19 6.02
C ALA A 78 8.94 11.16 7.12
N VAL A 79 9.28 12.44 7.01
CA VAL A 79 8.70 13.54 7.80
C VAL A 79 8.48 14.74 6.90
N PRO A 80 7.49 15.61 7.16
CA PRO A 80 7.36 16.86 6.43
C PRO A 80 8.68 17.64 6.47
N SER A 81 9.13 18.13 5.31
CA SER A 81 10.42 18.81 5.21
C SER A 81 10.35 20.23 5.76
N GLU A 82 11.38 20.63 6.49
CA GLU A 82 11.63 22.03 6.90
C GLU A 82 12.77 22.66 6.07
N ASN A 83 13.16 22.04 4.95
CA ASN A 83 14.26 22.53 4.12
C ASN A 83 13.93 23.92 3.54
N PRO A 84 14.81 24.94 3.68
CA PRO A 84 14.58 26.27 3.13
C PRO A 84 14.24 26.30 1.64
N ILE A 85 14.74 25.33 0.86
CA ILE A 85 14.44 25.24 -0.57
C ILE A 85 12.94 25.06 -0.85
N VAL A 86 12.16 24.54 0.11
CA VAL A 86 10.73 24.29 -0.02
C VAL A 86 9.84 25.35 0.63
N GLU A 87 10.42 26.44 1.18
CA GLU A 87 9.63 27.55 1.76
C GLU A 87 8.67 28.19 0.76
N ASP A 88 9.07 28.25 -0.51
CA ASP A 88 8.27 28.79 -1.62
C ASP A 88 7.84 27.69 -2.60
N ILE A 89 7.66 26.45 -2.13
CA ILE A 89 7.19 25.39 -3.01
C ILE A 89 5.81 25.74 -3.60
N GLY A 90 5.63 25.46 -4.89
CA GLY A 90 4.39 25.78 -5.60
C GLY A 90 3.15 25.17 -4.94
N GLU A 91 2.00 25.82 -5.12
CA GLU A 91 0.72 25.27 -4.69
C GLU A 91 0.48 23.90 -5.36
N GLY A 92 0.05 22.91 -4.58
CA GLY A 92 -0.22 21.56 -5.09
C GLY A 92 0.97 20.60 -5.03
N PHE A 93 2.07 20.98 -4.35
CA PHE A 93 3.19 20.07 -4.07
C PHE A 93 3.41 19.90 -2.57
N LEU A 94 3.94 18.74 -2.20
CA LEU A 94 4.34 18.42 -0.83
C LEU A 94 5.79 17.96 -0.82
N ALA A 95 6.51 18.32 0.25
CA ALA A 95 7.90 17.96 0.44
C ALA A 95 8.11 17.22 1.76
N TYR A 96 8.92 16.17 1.71
CA TYR A 96 9.22 15.30 2.84
C TYR A 96 10.72 15.01 2.90
N ASP A 97 11.30 15.10 4.09
CA ASP A 97 12.62 14.54 4.35
C ASP A 97 12.44 13.04 4.57
N VAL A 98 13.00 12.25 3.66
CA VAL A 98 12.89 10.79 3.68
C VAL A 98 14.21 10.15 4.04
N GLN A 99 14.15 9.15 4.93
CA GLN A 99 15.31 8.35 5.29
C GLN A 99 15.35 7.10 4.41
N THR A 100 16.51 6.86 3.80
CA THR A 100 16.78 5.68 2.98
C THR A 100 17.32 4.53 3.83
N ASP A 101 17.25 3.30 3.32
CA ASP A 101 17.84 2.12 3.96
C ASP A 101 19.38 2.21 4.10
N GLY A 102 20.03 2.97 3.23
CA GLY A 102 21.44 3.35 3.30
C GLY A 102 21.77 4.37 4.39
N GLY A 103 20.77 4.88 5.12
CA GLY A 103 20.94 5.87 6.18
C GLY A 103 21.12 7.31 5.68
N GLN A 104 20.96 7.54 4.38
CA GLN A 104 20.98 8.87 3.78
C GLN A 104 19.61 9.54 3.94
N THR A 105 19.62 10.84 4.15
CA THR A 105 18.41 11.66 4.11
C THR A 105 18.31 12.32 2.74
N CYS A 106 17.14 12.20 2.13
CA CYS A 106 16.83 12.80 0.82
C CYS A 106 15.60 13.68 0.95
N LEU A 107 15.50 14.69 0.10
CA LEU A 107 14.28 15.49 -0.03
C LEU A 107 13.40 14.88 -1.10
N LEU A 108 12.22 14.40 -0.73
CA LEU A 108 11.21 13.87 -1.64
C LEU A 108 10.14 14.93 -1.90
N ILE A 109 9.90 15.24 -3.16
CA ILE A 109 8.82 16.14 -3.60
C ILE A 109 7.78 15.33 -4.36
N ILE A 110 6.52 15.46 -3.95
CA ILE A 110 5.37 14.80 -4.58
C ILE A 110 4.29 15.81 -4.95
N ASP A 111 3.50 15.44 -5.95
CA ASP A 111 2.26 16.13 -6.32
C ASP A 111 1.20 15.86 -5.24
N ASP A 112 0.54 16.89 -4.73
CA ASP A 112 -0.46 16.75 -3.66
C ASP A 112 -1.74 16.05 -4.15
N GLU A 113 -2.16 16.35 -5.39
CA GLU A 113 -3.41 15.83 -5.97
C GLU A 113 -3.30 14.33 -6.27
N ASN A 114 -2.23 13.93 -6.95
CA ASN A 114 -2.06 12.57 -7.46
C ASN A 114 -1.14 11.72 -6.58
N LYS A 115 -0.44 12.33 -5.62
CA LYS A 115 0.57 11.69 -4.76
C LYS A 115 1.66 11.00 -5.58
N SER A 116 1.98 11.56 -6.76
CA SER A 116 3.01 11.05 -7.66
C SER A 116 4.36 11.72 -7.39
N LEU A 117 5.45 10.99 -7.66
CA LEU A 117 6.80 11.56 -7.58
C LEU A 117 6.95 12.74 -8.55
N VAL A 118 7.45 13.86 -8.03
CA VAL A 118 7.90 15.00 -8.83
C VAL A 118 9.42 15.00 -8.90
N ALA A 119 10.08 14.96 -7.74
CA ALA A 119 11.54 14.92 -7.66
C ALA A 119 12.03 14.30 -6.37
N ILE A 120 13.28 13.85 -6.40
CA ILE A 120 14.03 13.44 -5.22
C ILE A 120 15.45 14.02 -5.30
N LEU A 121 15.86 14.70 -4.24
CA LEU A 121 17.15 15.38 -4.12
C LEU A 121 17.94 14.75 -2.97
N ASP A 122 19.27 14.81 -3.06
CA ASP A 122 20.15 14.41 -2.00
C ASP A 122 20.23 15.46 -0.87
N GLU A 123 21.04 15.19 0.14
CA GLU A 123 21.27 16.08 1.30
C GLU A 123 21.91 17.43 0.94
N ASN A 124 22.44 17.58 -0.28
CA ASN A 124 23.05 18.80 -0.79
C ASN A 124 22.13 19.51 -1.80
N ASP A 125 20.83 19.19 -1.78
CA ASP A 125 19.83 19.69 -2.73
C ASP A 125 20.19 19.40 -4.19
N SER A 126 20.98 18.35 -4.44
CA SER A 126 21.33 17.91 -5.79
C SER A 126 20.32 16.87 -6.26
N MET A 127 19.80 17.07 -7.47
CA MET A 127 18.76 16.20 -8.02
C MET A 127 19.30 14.79 -8.29
N ILE A 128 18.71 13.81 -7.60
CA ILE A 128 18.96 12.39 -7.83
C ILE A 128 18.10 11.93 -9.02
N ASN A 129 16.80 12.26 -8.98
CA ASN A 129 15.86 11.95 -10.06
C ASN A 129 14.63 12.88 -10.04
N GLY A 130 13.93 12.95 -11.16
CA GLY A 130 12.71 13.74 -11.35
C GLY A 130 12.94 15.02 -12.13
N LEU A 131 11.93 15.87 -12.12
CA LEU A 131 11.93 17.15 -12.84
C LEU A 131 11.35 18.23 -11.93
N ILE A 132 12.17 19.23 -11.66
CA ILE A 132 11.76 20.44 -10.95
C ILE A 132 11.83 21.58 -11.95
N ASP A 133 10.75 22.36 -12.02
CA ASP A 133 10.66 23.55 -12.83
C ASP A 133 10.25 24.76 -11.97
N GLN A 134 10.00 25.90 -12.64
CA GLN A 134 9.57 27.14 -11.99
C GLN A 134 8.18 27.01 -11.33
N GLY A 135 7.35 26.04 -11.71
CA GLY A 135 6.08 25.77 -11.05
C GLY A 135 6.25 25.05 -9.72
N VAL A 136 7.24 24.13 -9.65
CA VAL A 136 7.54 23.38 -8.42
C VAL A 136 8.34 24.22 -7.43
N LEU A 137 9.45 24.83 -7.87
CA LEU A 137 10.32 25.67 -7.03
C LEU A 137 10.58 27.04 -7.69
N PRO A 138 9.61 27.97 -7.66
CA PRO A 138 9.72 29.28 -8.30
C PRO A 138 10.98 30.06 -7.91
N THR A 139 11.27 30.16 -6.61
CA THR A 139 12.39 30.96 -6.09
C THR A 139 13.75 30.35 -6.45
N TYR A 140 13.85 29.02 -6.49
CA TYR A 140 15.08 28.31 -6.87
C TYR A 140 15.53 28.61 -8.31
N PHE A 141 14.57 28.85 -9.21
CA PHE A 141 14.84 29.18 -10.61
C PHE A 141 14.76 30.68 -10.92
N ALA A 142 14.39 31.53 -9.96
CA ALA A 142 14.22 32.97 -10.16
C ALA A 142 15.52 33.69 -10.52
N GLU A 143 16.66 33.28 -9.97
CA GLU A 143 17.97 33.93 -10.23
C GLU A 143 18.59 33.56 -11.60
N ARG A 144 17.97 32.67 -12.37
CA ARG A 144 18.53 32.19 -13.65
C ARG A 144 18.08 33.00 -14.88
N TYR A 145 17.24 34.01 -14.70
CA TYR A 145 16.60 34.79 -15.77
C TYR A 145 16.66 36.32 -15.58
N ASP A 146 17.75 36.84 -15.00
CA ASP A 146 18.11 38.27 -15.14
C ASP A 146 19.05 38.50 -16.34
#